data_AF-A0A6A5X4T6-F1
#
_entry.id   AF-A0A6A5X4T6-F1
#
_cell.length_a   1.000
_cell.length_b   1.000
_cell.length_c   1.000
_cell.angle_alpha   90.00
_cell.angle_beta   90.00
_cell.angle_gamma   90.00
#
_symmetry.space_group_name_H-M   'P 1'
#
loop_
_entity.id
_entity.type
_entity.pdbx_description
1 polymer ?
#
loop_
_entity_poly.entity_id
_entity_poly.type
_entity_poly.pdbx_seq_one_letter_code
_entity_poly.pdbx_strand_id
1 'polypeptide(L)'
;MAPPEAASQAPPEVGLKERFFRYFQHEVTALQEQMERLRTTSFSGGERNDAVDHCRAGIDRLSHEVKDASSYIPAYDQRTYSEAIKALSDKLQSIRNAFQPPKKFQFKTTRKNPSAISLSDAAELAQQTKLRVPGYNSESSNANSSFAPTPLNKLSPTEEKEQRENFQNKNLENATNQNAEVSSAVRELSFSNATSVTVTNHKTSHIIVPASASHATSSGTVSNIRHCVVDLSPPTTTGGAFAGLTLKHIKESLVVCGQVSGPAHITGVERSVLVVACRQFRMHASKDVDVYLHCASRPIIEDCENIRFSPLPETYVSPEIASLQNQWDQIDDFKWLKSEPSPHFSILPPSDRVTEQVWKDVVPGDHSVGLDDVLRAVSVNIG
;
A
#
# COMPACT_ATOMS: atom_id res chain seq x y z
N MET A 1 27.20 37.26 56.24
CA MET A 1 26.16 37.26 55.18
C MET A 1 26.89 36.99 53.86
N ALA A 2 27.28 35.73 53.67
CA ALA A 2 26.73 34.80 52.67
C ALA A 2 27.24 35.10 51.24
N PRO A 3 28.10 34.24 50.64
CA PRO A 3 28.49 34.36 49.25
C PRO A 3 27.34 33.92 48.32
N PRO A 4 27.27 34.43 47.08
CA PRO A 4 26.20 34.06 46.17
C PRO A 4 26.38 32.62 45.68
N GLU A 5 25.25 31.96 45.69
CA GLU A 5 24.94 30.56 45.40
C GLU A 5 25.40 30.16 43.98
N ALA A 6 26.22 29.13 43.90
CA ALA A 6 26.65 28.53 42.63
C ALA A 6 25.45 27.85 41.96
N ALA A 7 24.97 28.45 40.86
CA ALA A 7 23.97 27.84 40.00
C ALA A 7 24.49 26.50 39.45
N SER A 8 23.80 25.42 39.79
CA SER A 8 23.97 24.08 39.25
C SER A 8 23.80 24.11 37.72
N GLN A 9 24.91 23.94 37.00
CA GLN A 9 24.89 23.74 35.55
C GLN A 9 24.33 22.35 35.26
N ALA A 10 23.19 22.30 34.56
CA ALA A 10 22.66 21.08 33.97
C ALA A 10 23.74 20.44 33.05
N PRO A 11 23.88 19.10 33.05
CA PRO A 11 24.88 18.45 32.21
C PRO A 11 24.64 18.78 30.73
N PRO A 12 25.70 18.95 29.92
CA PRO A 12 25.59 19.42 28.55
C PRO A 12 24.77 18.42 27.72
N GLU A 13 23.63 18.85 27.19
CA GLU A 13 22.72 18.05 26.34
C GLU A 13 23.44 17.31 25.19
N VAL A 14 24.55 17.89 24.71
CA VAL A 14 25.42 17.33 23.66
C VAL A 14 26.03 15.99 24.09
N GLY A 15 26.36 15.82 25.37
CA GLY A 15 26.94 14.58 25.91
C GLY A 15 25.93 13.43 26.03
N LEU A 16 24.65 13.74 26.26
CA LEU A 16 23.59 12.73 26.36
C LEU A 16 23.26 12.11 25.00
N LYS A 17 23.23 12.94 23.95
CA LYS A 17 23.02 12.51 22.56
C LYS A 17 24.14 11.58 22.08
N GLU A 18 25.40 12.00 22.26
CA GLU A 18 26.57 11.21 21.86
C GLU A 18 26.65 9.89 22.63
N ARG A 19 26.35 9.91 23.93
CA ARG A 19 26.31 8.69 24.75
C ARG A 19 25.21 7.73 24.28
N PHE A 20 24.03 8.24 23.98
CA PHE A 20 22.92 7.43 23.47
C PHE A 20 23.23 6.86 22.09
N PHE A 21 23.84 7.64 21.19
CA PHE A 21 24.25 7.17 19.88
C PHE A 21 25.24 6.00 19.98
N ARG A 22 26.27 6.12 20.82
CA ARG A 22 27.24 5.02 21.04
C ARG A 22 26.59 3.79 21.65
N TYR A 23 25.69 3.99 22.61
CA TYR A 23 24.91 2.91 23.21
C TYR A 23 24.05 2.20 22.15
N PHE A 24 23.31 2.96 21.34
CA PHE A 24 22.47 2.42 20.27
C PHE A 24 23.30 1.63 19.26
N GLN A 25 24.45 2.15 18.82
CA GLN A 25 25.35 1.44 17.92
C GLN A 25 25.87 0.13 18.53
N HIS A 26 26.22 0.15 19.82
CA HIS A 26 26.65 -1.04 20.55
C HIS A 26 25.54 -2.10 20.60
N GLU A 27 24.32 -1.72 21.00
CA GLU A 27 23.19 -2.66 21.09
C GLU A 27 22.80 -3.22 19.73
N VAL A 28 22.78 -2.40 18.67
CA VAL A 28 22.54 -2.87 17.30
C VAL A 28 23.59 -3.90 16.90
N THR A 29 24.87 -3.64 17.17
CA THR A 29 25.97 -4.56 16.83
C THR A 29 25.86 -5.86 17.61
N ALA A 30 25.56 -5.79 18.92
CA ALA A 30 25.36 -6.95 19.77
C ALA A 30 24.18 -7.81 19.29
N LEU A 31 23.05 -7.20 18.95
CA LEU A 31 21.88 -7.89 18.41
C LEU A 31 22.17 -8.53 17.05
N GLN A 32 22.92 -7.85 16.18
CA GLN A 32 23.34 -8.43 14.90
C GLN A 32 24.25 -9.64 15.09
N GLU A 33 25.18 -9.60 16.03
CA GLU A 33 26.07 -10.72 16.34
C GLU A 33 25.28 -11.89 16.95
N GLN A 34 24.35 -11.63 17.88
CA GLN A 34 23.46 -12.65 18.42
C GLN A 34 22.63 -13.32 17.30
N MET A 35 22.10 -12.54 16.36
CA MET A 35 21.37 -13.06 15.20
C MET A 35 22.23 -13.92 14.28
N GLU A 36 23.51 -13.59 14.06
CA GLU A 36 24.39 -14.45 13.28
C GLU A 36 24.70 -15.77 13.99
N ARG A 37 24.85 -15.74 15.32
CA ARG A 37 25.03 -16.97 16.14
C ARG A 37 23.81 -17.89 16.07
N LEU A 38 22.59 -17.37 15.90
CA LEU A 38 21.38 -18.19 15.72
C LEU A 38 21.46 -19.17 14.54
N ARG A 39 22.27 -18.84 13.52
CA ARG A 39 22.48 -19.72 12.36
C ARG A 39 23.31 -20.96 12.71
N THR A 40 24.14 -20.87 13.76
CA THR A 40 25.05 -21.94 14.19
C THR A 40 24.63 -22.62 15.49
N THR A 41 23.69 -22.05 16.26
CA THR A 41 23.12 -22.66 17.48
C THR A 41 22.48 -24.02 17.19
N SER A 42 22.74 -25.03 18.01
CA SER A 42 22.25 -26.40 17.84
C SER A 42 20.72 -26.49 17.74
N PHE A 43 20.21 -27.50 17.02
CA PHE A 43 18.78 -27.75 16.82
C PHE A 43 18.10 -28.45 18.03
N SER A 44 18.88 -28.84 19.03
CA SER A 44 18.43 -29.64 20.17
C SER A 44 17.68 -28.81 21.22
N GLY A 45 16.46 -29.23 21.58
CA GLY A 45 15.84 -28.91 22.87
C GLY A 45 15.17 -27.54 23.03
N GLY A 46 15.04 -26.73 21.98
CA GLY A 46 14.36 -25.41 22.07
C GLY A 46 15.31 -24.22 22.28
N GLU A 47 16.59 -24.47 22.52
CA GLU A 47 17.64 -23.44 22.70
C GLU A 47 17.64 -22.37 21.60
N ARG A 48 17.41 -22.78 20.34
CA ARG A 48 17.30 -21.83 19.22
C ARG A 48 16.05 -20.95 19.28
N ASN A 49 14.93 -21.45 19.80
CA ASN A 49 13.73 -20.63 20.01
C ASN A 49 13.96 -19.66 21.17
N ASP A 50 14.56 -20.13 22.27
CA ASP A 50 14.89 -19.28 23.42
C ASP A 50 15.85 -18.15 23.03
N ALA A 51 16.83 -18.44 22.16
CA ALA A 51 17.75 -17.45 21.63
C ALA A 51 17.06 -16.46 20.67
N VAL A 52 16.06 -16.89 19.89
CA VAL A 52 15.22 -16.00 19.07
C VAL A 52 14.38 -15.09 19.97
N ASP A 53 13.78 -15.62 21.02
CA ASP A 53 12.99 -14.85 21.99
C ASP A 53 13.86 -13.86 22.77
N HIS A 54 15.12 -14.23 23.07
CA HIS A 54 16.10 -13.31 23.65
C HIS A 54 16.43 -12.14 22.72
N CYS A 55 16.68 -12.41 21.43
CA CYS A 55 16.91 -11.36 20.43
C CYS A 55 15.68 -10.44 20.30
N ARG A 56 14.47 -11.02 20.30
CA ARG A 56 13.22 -10.25 20.24
C ARG A 56 13.06 -9.33 21.44
N ALA A 57 13.28 -9.84 22.65
CA ALA A 57 13.23 -9.04 23.86
C ALA A 57 14.28 -7.90 23.87
N GLY A 58 15.46 -8.14 23.27
CA GLY A 58 16.48 -7.11 23.10
C GLY A 58 16.08 -6.01 22.11
N ILE A 59 15.47 -6.36 20.98
CA ILE A 59 14.90 -5.39 20.02
C ILE A 59 13.79 -4.56 20.67
N ASP A 60 12.89 -5.22 21.43
CA ASP A 60 11.81 -4.54 22.14
C ASP A 60 12.37 -3.56 23.18
N ARG A 61 13.41 -3.95 23.93
CA ARG A 61 14.09 -3.06 24.89
C ARG A 61 14.71 -1.85 24.19
N LEU A 62 15.45 -2.06 23.10
CA LEU A 62 16.08 -0.98 22.33
C LEU A 62 15.03 0.00 21.79
N SER A 63 13.85 -0.50 21.39
CA SER A 63 12.73 0.35 20.97
C SER A 63 12.16 1.20 22.10
N HIS A 64 12.08 0.68 23.32
CA HIS A 64 11.60 1.45 24.48
C HIS A 64 12.62 2.52 24.87
N GLU A 65 13.91 2.20 24.86
CA GLU A 65 14.97 3.16 25.20
C GLU A 65 15.06 4.32 24.20
N VAL A 66 14.85 4.05 22.90
CA VAL A 66 14.73 5.11 21.88
C VAL A 66 13.53 6.01 22.14
N LYS A 67 12.41 5.43 22.58
CA LYS A 67 11.21 6.19 22.94
C LYS A 67 11.43 7.05 24.18
N ASP A 68 12.06 6.52 25.22
CA ASP A 68 12.38 7.27 26.44
C ASP A 68 13.38 8.41 26.16
N ALA A 69 14.31 8.15 25.24
CA ALA A 69 15.31 9.12 24.80
C ALA A 69 14.80 10.14 23.76
N SER A 70 13.57 9.98 23.25
CA SER A 70 12.98 10.87 22.23
C SER A 70 12.89 12.34 22.67
N SER A 71 12.89 12.61 23.98
CA SER A 71 12.85 13.97 24.54
C SER A 71 14.12 14.77 24.28
N TYR A 72 15.29 14.11 24.15
CA TYR A 72 16.58 14.77 23.97
C TYR A 72 17.31 14.35 22.68
N ILE A 73 16.75 13.43 21.89
CA ILE A 73 17.28 13.02 20.58
C ILE A 73 16.62 13.86 19.47
N PRO A 74 17.38 14.38 18.48
CA PRO A 74 16.81 15.06 17.31
C PRO A 74 15.87 14.16 16.48
N ALA A 75 14.83 14.74 15.87
CA ALA A 75 13.85 14.01 15.07
C ALA A 75 14.47 13.22 13.88
N TYR A 76 15.58 13.68 13.33
CA TYR A 76 16.34 12.97 12.30
C TYR A 76 16.94 11.66 12.81
N ASP A 77 17.57 11.69 13.99
CA ASP A 77 18.18 10.52 14.62
C ASP A 77 17.10 9.54 15.09
N GLN A 78 15.95 10.04 15.59
CA GLN A 78 14.81 9.19 15.96
C GLN A 78 14.31 8.35 14.78
N ARG A 79 14.22 8.93 13.57
CA ARG A 79 13.85 8.20 12.35
C ARG A 79 14.90 7.15 12.00
N THR A 80 16.17 7.53 12.06
CA THR A 80 17.31 6.64 11.79
C THR A 80 17.31 5.44 12.74
N TYR A 81 17.10 5.66 14.03
CA TYR A 81 17.01 4.59 15.03
C TYR A 81 15.79 3.68 14.80
N SER A 82 14.64 4.26 14.44
CA SER A 82 13.41 3.51 14.14
C SER A 82 13.58 2.61 12.90
N GLU A 83 14.24 3.12 11.85
CA GLU A 83 14.55 2.34 10.65
C GLU A 83 15.52 1.19 10.95
N ALA A 84 16.55 1.43 11.77
CA ALA A 84 17.49 0.40 12.19
C ALA A 84 16.83 -0.69 13.05
N ILE A 85 15.94 -0.32 13.98
CA ILE A 85 15.14 -1.29 14.77
C ILE A 85 14.24 -2.13 13.85
N LYS A 86 13.58 -1.51 12.88
CA LYS A 86 12.76 -2.22 11.89
C LYS A 86 13.58 -3.23 11.10
N ALA A 87 14.76 -2.82 10.62
CA ALA A 87 15.67 -3.70 9.88
C ALA A 87 16.15 -4.91 10.73
N LEU A 88 16.39 -4.71 12.02
CA LEU A 88 16.72 -5.81 12.96
C LEU A 88 15.55 -6.79 13.11
N SER A 89 14.32 -6.28 13.27
CA SER A 89 13.11 -7.11 13.38
C SER A 89 12.90 -7.96 12.12
N ASP A 90 13.01 -7.34 10.94
CA ASP A 90 12.89 -8.03 9.65
C ASP A 90 13.98 -9.09 9.46
N LYS A 91 15.22 -8.80 9.87
CA LYS A 91 16.34 -9.76 9.84
C LYS A 91 16.07 -10.95 10.75
N LEU A 92 15.61 -10.73 11.99
CA LEU A 92 15.26 -11.79 12.93
C LEU A 92 14.13 -12.68 12.39
N GLN A 93 13.10 -12.08 11.80
CA GLN A 93 11.98 -12.81 11.20
C GLN A 93 12.42 -13.65 10.00
N SER A 94 13.32 -13.14 9.17
CA SER A 94 13.92 -13.91 8.06
C SER A 94 14.71 -15.12 8.56
N ILE A 95 15.54 -14.95 9.60
CA ILE A 95 16.29 -16.04 10.23
C ILE A 95 15.34 -17.09 10.82
N ARG A 96 14.27 -16.66 11.50
CA ARG A 96 13.24 -17.56 12.03
C ARG A 96 12.57 -18.38 10.94
N ASN A 97 12.14 -17.73 9.85
CA ASN A 97 11.47 -18.38 8.73
C ASN A 97 12.37 -19.39 8.00
N ALA A 98 13.69 -19.20 8.00
CA ALA A 98 14.64 -20.12 7.39
C ALA A 98 14.67 -21.49 8.09
N PHE A 99 14.44 -21.54 9.40
CA PHE A 99 14.52 -22.78 10.18
C PHE A 99 13.16 -23.29 10.68
N GLN A 100 12.13 -22.44 10.72
CA GLN A 100 10.74 -22.80 10.96
C GLN A 100 9.84 -22.07 9.95
N PRO A 101 9.73 -22.59 8.71
CA PRO A 101 8.83 -22.00 7.72
C PRO A 101 7.38 -22.07 8.23
N PRO A 102 6.59 -21.00 8.05
CA PRO A 102 5.21 -20.97 8.52
C PRO A 102 4.43 -22.13 7.88
N LYS A 103 3.71 -22.90 8.70
CA LYS A 103 2.85 -24.00 8.24
C LYS A 103 1.80 -23.42 7.29
N LYS A 104 1.93 -23.68 5.99
CA LYS A 104 0.90 -23.34 5.01
C LYS A 104 -0.35 -24.15 5.35
N PHE A 105 -1.47 -23.46 5.57
CA PHE A 105 -2.78 -24.05 5.79
C PHE A 105 -3.11 -25.01 4.63
N GLN A 106 -3.02 -26.32 4.87
CA GLN A 106 -3.64 -27.31 3.99
C GLN A 106 -5.11 -27.41 4.39
N PHE A 107 -6.01 -27.07 3.46
CA PHE A 107 -7.43 -27.33 3.62
C PHE A 107 -7.64 -28.85 3.72
N LYS A 108 -7.93 -29.35 4.93
CA LYS A 108 -8.45 -30.71 5.10
C LYS A 108 -9.86 -30.75 4.49
N THR A 109 -10.02 -31.47 3.40
CA THR A 109 -11.32 -31.76 2.78
C THR A 109 -12.07 -32.78 3.64
N THR A 110 -12.79 -32.28 4.64
CA THR A 110 -13.70 -33.12 5.43
C THR A 110 -15.01 -33.28 4.68
N ARG A 111 -15.11 -34.31 3.84
CA ARG A 111 -16.27 -35.23 3.66
C ARG A 111 -16.03 -36.11 2.43
N LYS A 112 -15.95 -37.42 2.69
CA LYS A 112 -15.77 -38.50 1.72
C LYS A 112 -16.99 -38.60 0.79
N ASN A 113 -16.78 -38.44 -0.52
CA ASN A 113 -17.61 -39.10 -1.53
C ASN A 113 -16.85 -40.36 -2.00
N PRO A 114 -17.43 -41.56 -1.94
CA PRO A 114 -16.73 -42.82 -2.24
C PRO A 114 -16.54 -43.10 -3.74
N SER A 115 -16.57 -42.08 -4.61
CA SER A 115 -16.54 -42.27 -6.08
C SER A 115 -15.60 -41.33 -6.84
N ALA A 116 -14.75 -40.54 -6.16
CA ALA A 116 -13.79 -39.67 -6.84
C ALA A 116 -12.39 -40.30 -6.79
N ILE A 117 -12.01 -40.95 -7.90
CA ILE A 117 -10.65 -41.43 -8.13
C ILE A 117 -9.74 -40.19 -8.28
N SER A 118 -8.67 -40.12 -7.50
CA SER A 118 -7.69 -39.02 -7.58
C SER A 118 -6.96 -39.05 -8.92
N LEU A 119 -6.56 -37.89 -9.45
CA LEU A 119 -5.74 -37.78 -10.67
C LEU A 119 -4.44 -38.61 -10.58
N SER A 120 -3.95 -38.85 -9.36
CA SER A 120 -2.80 -39.72 -9.08
C SER A 120 -3.12 -41.21 -9.27
N ASP A 121 -4.31 -41.66 -8.85
CA ASP A 121 -4.75 -43.07 -8.98
C ASP A 121 -5.11 -43.42 -10.42
N ALA A 122 -5.67 -42.46 -11.18
CA ALA A 122 -5.98 -42.65 -12.61
C ALA A 122 -4.70 -42.81 -13.46
N ALA A 123 -3.61 -42.15 -13.07
CA ALA A 123 -2.31 -42.27 -13.73
C ALA A 123 -1.64 -43.63 -13.44
N GLU A 124 -1.79 -44.17 -12.22
CA GLU A 124 -1.28 -45.50 -11.86
C GLU A 124 -2.07 -46.64 -12.53
N LEU A 125 -3.39 -46.51 -12.68
CA LEU A 125 -4.22 -47.52 -13.36
C LEU A 125 -3.91 -47.65 -14.87
N ALA A 126 -3.57 -46.53 -15.52
CA ALA A 126 -3.21 -46.50 -16.93
C ALA A 126 -1.82 -47.13 -17.21
N GLN A 127 -0.95 -47.19 -16.19
CA GLN A 127 0.35 -47.86 -16.31
C GLN A 127 0.25 -49.38 -16.09
N GLN A 128 -0.73 -49.85 -15.31
CA GLN A 128 -0.92 -51.29 -15.05
C GLN A 128 -1.61 -52.04 -16.20
N THR A 129 -2.26 -51.36 -17.15
CA THR A 129 -2.97 -52.02 -18.28
C THR A 129 -2.06 -52.40 -19.46
N LYS A 130 -0.75 -52.10 -19.42
CA LYS A 130 0.19 -52.39 -20.52
C LYS A 130 0.98 -53.70 -20.42
N LEU A 131 0.76 -54.53 -19.39
CA LEU A 131 1.52 -55.77 -19.19
C LEU A 131 0.60 -56.98 -18.92
N ARG A 132 -0.24 -57.38 -19.89
CA ARG A 132 -0.73 -58.78 -19.97
C ARG A 132 -1.29 -59.18 -21.35
N VAL A 133 -0.45 -59.95 -22.07
CA VAL A 133 -0.79 -61.14 -22.88
C VAL A 133 -1.32 -60.98 -24.33
N PRO A 134 -0.95 -61.90 -25.25
CA PRO A 134 -0.73 -61.65 -26.69
C PRO A 134 -1.73 -62.30 -27.66
N GLY A 135 -1.83 -61.78 -28.89
CA GLY A 135 -2.37 -62.53 -30.04
C GLY A 135 -2.94 -61.71 -31.21
N TYR A 136 -2.25 -61.79 -32.35
CA TYR A 136 -2.71 -61.68 -33.76
C TYR A 136 -3.13 -60.33 -34.42
N ASN A 137 -2.17 -59.81 -35.21
CA ASN A 137 -2.14 -59.43 -36.64
C ASN A 137 -3.27 -58.61 -37.31
N SER A 138 -2.94 -57.41 -37.80
CA SER A 138 -2.57 -57.12 -39.22
C SER A 138 -2.39 -55.59 -39.41
N GLU A 139 -1.19 -55.15 -39.78
CA GLU A 139 -0.83 -54.52 -41.08
C GLU A 139 -1.45 -53.13 -41.37
N SER A 140 -0.62 -52.08 -41.32
CA SER A 140 -0.08 -51.43 -42.53
C SER A 140 0.58 -50.07 -42.21
N SER A 141 1.92 -50.08 -42.25
CA SER A 141 2.83 -49.12 -42.92
C SER A 141 2.74 -47.59 -42.74
N ASN A 142 3.96 -47.07 -42.51
CA ASN A 142 4.57 -45.78 -42.88
C ASN A 142 4.43 -44.60 -41.91
N ALA A 143 5.43 -43.74 -41.68
CA ALA A 143 6.89 -43.74 -41.83
C ALA A 143 7.36 -42.35 -41.31
N ASN A 144 8.58 -42.27 -40.76
CA ASN A 144 9.41 -41.07 -40.55
C ASN A 144 8.93 -40.01 -39.52
N SER A 145 9.78 -39.39 -38.68
CA SER A 145 11.23 -39.51 -38.44
C SER A 145 11.63 -38.83 -37.13
N SER A 146 12.68 -39.37 -36.50
CA SER A 146 13.65 -38.78 -35.56
C SER A 146 13.77 -37.25 -35.51
N PHE A 147 13.98 -36.70 -34.30
CA PHE A 147 15.29 -36.21 -33.82
C PHE A 147 15.19 -35.65 -32.38
N ALA A 148 16.03 -36.16 -31.48
CA ALA A 148 16.59 -35.44 -30.32
C ALA A 148 18.04 -35.07 -30.70
N PRO A 149 18.73 -34.03 -30.15
CA PRO A 149 18.81 -33.73 -28.71
C PRO A 149 18.98 -32.23 -28.30
N THR A 150 18.78 -31.93 -27.01
CA THR A 150 19.33 -30.75 -26.26
C THR A 150 20.88 -30.74 -26.27
N PRO A 151 21.64 -29.63 -25.98
CA PRO A 151 21.44 -28.74 -24.81
C PRO A 151 22.00 -27.27 -24.85
N LEU A 152 21.78 -26.54 -23.74
CA LEU A 152 22.77 -25.70 -23.00
C LEU A 152 22.66 -24.15 -23.02
N ASN A 153 22.44 -23.62 -21.80
CA ASN A 153 22.95 -22.39 -21.14
C ASN A 153 22.36 -20.95 -21.35
N LYS A 154 22.03 -20.40 -20.16
CA LYS A 154 22.41 -19.08 -19.57
C LYS A 154 21.57 -17.82 -19.85
N LEU A 155 20.84 -17.41 -18.80
CA LEU A 155 20.86 -16.12 -18.06
C LEU A 155 19.45 -15.57 -17.76
N SER A 156 19.13 -15.52 -16.46
CA SER A 156 18.05 -14.72 -15.84
C SER A 156 18.49 -13.23 -15.72
N PRO A 157 17.72 -12.28 -15.15
CA PRO A 157 16.39 -12.40 -14.48
C PRO A 157 15.40 -11.25 -14.75
N THR A 158 14.08 -11.50 -14.68
CA THR A 158 13.12 -10.56 -14.03
C THR A 158 11.82 -11.31 -13.73
N GLU A 159 11.54 -11.58 -12.45
CA GLU A 159 10.23 -12.08 -12.01
C GLU A 159 9.69 -11.14 -10.94
N GLU A 160 8.54 -10.55 -11.26
CA GLU A 160 7.65 -9.84 -10.37
C GLU A 160 7.10 -10.79 -9.31
N LYS A 161 7.09 -10.36 -8.06
CA LYS A 161 6.55 -11.15 -6.95
C LYS A 161 5.36 -10.40 -6.34
N GLU A 162 4.16 -10.79 -6.75
CA GLU A 162 2.91 -10.46 -6.07
C GLU A 162 2.97 -10.99 -4.62
N GLN A 163 2.90 -10.09 -3.65
CA GLN A 163 2.70 -10.43 -2.24
C GLN A 163 1.22 -10.27 -1.88
N ARG A 164 0.54 -11.41 -1.69
CA ARG A 164 -0.74 -11.48 -0.98
C ARG A 164 -0.44 -11.50 0.52
N GLU A 165 -0.73 -10.40 1.21
CA GLU A 165 -0.65 -10.36 2.67
C GLU A 165 -1.99 -10.69 3.31
N ASN A 166 -1.92 -11.61 4.27
CA ASN A 166 -3.02 -12.20 5.01
C ASN A 166 -3.13 -11.44 6.34
N PHE A 167 -4.05 -10.49 6.48
CA PHE A 167 -4.29 -9.81 7.75
C PHE A 167 -5.38 -10.54 8.55
N GLN A 168 -4.96 -11.15 9.66
CA GLN A 168 -5.84 -11.70 10.66
C GLN A 168 -6.52 -10.56 11.43
N ASN A 169 -7.84 -10.46 11.26
CA ASN A 169 -8.74 -9.62 12.03
C ASN A 169 -8.70 -10.02 13.51
N LYS A 170 -8.20 -9.11 14.37
CA LYS A 170 -8.64 -9.02 15.76
C LYS A 170 -9.53 -7.80 15.87
N ASN A 171 -10.84 -8.01 15.74
CA ASN A 171 -11.91 -7.21 16.34
C ASN A 171 -13.25 -7.76 15.83
N LEU A 172 -13.68 -8.90 16.39
CA LEU A 172 -15.09 -9.28 16.42
C LEU A 172 -15.37 -9.78 17.83
N GLU A 173 -16.13 -8.99 18.59
CA GLU A 173 -17.19 -9.45 19.50
C GLU A 173 -17.78 -8.23 20.21
N ASN A 174 -18.91 -7.75 19.70
CA ASN A 174 -20.13 -7.53 20.48
C ASN A 174 -21.17 -6.75 19.66
N ALA A 175 -22.21 -7.46 19.22
CA ALA A 175 -23.62 -7.07 19.34
C ALA A 175 -24.45 -7.84 18.29
N THR A 176 -24.92 -9.03 18.66
CA THR A 176 -26.04 -9.68 18.01
C THR A 176 -27.33 -9.09 18.61
N ASN A 177 -28.18 -8.43 17.81
CA ASN A 177 -29.62 -8.71 17.75
C ASN A 177 -30.39 -7.75 16.80
N GLN A 178 -30.91 -8.34 15.73
CA GLN A 178 -32.29 -8.27 15.21
C GLN A 178 -33.00 -6.90 15.11
N ASN A 179 -33.15 -6.36 13.90
CA ASN A 179 -34.38 -6.39 13.09
C ASN A 179 -34.25 -5.55 11.82
N ALA A 180 -35.07 -5.91 10.82
CA ALA A 180 -35.10 -5.40 9.45
C ALA A 180 -35.25 -3.87 9.32
N GLU A 181 -34.57 -3.28 8.33
CA GLU A 181 -35.20 -2.54 7.21
C GLU A 181 -34.13 -2.02 6.23
N VAL A 182 -34.49 -2.01 4.95
CA VAL A 182 -33.66 -1.61 3.82
C VAL A 182 -33.62 -0.08 3.75
N SER A 183 -32.46 0.52 4.05
CA SER A 183 -32.19 1.92 3.70
C SER A 183 -30.71 2.09 3.34
N SER A 184 -30.49 2.86 2.28
CA SER A 184 -29.18 3.26 1.73
C SER A 184 -28.40 4.07 2.77
N ALA A 185 -27.66 3.37 3.62
CA ALA A 185 -26.95 3.98 4.74
C ALA A 185 -25.56 4.51 4.29
N VAL A 186 -25.44 5.84 4.24
CA VAL A 186 -24.16 6.54 4.36
C VAL A 186 -23.47 6.02 5.62
N ARG A 187 -22.32 5.35 5.47
CA ARG A 187 -21.56 4.83 6.62
C ARG A 187 -20.78 5.96 7.26
N GLU A 188 -21.20 6.38 8.44
CA GLU A 188 -20.48 7.33 9.29
C GLU A 188 -19.27 6.62 9.93
N LEU A 189 -18.06 7.11 9.62
CA LEU A 189 -16.80 6.59 10.17
C LEU A 189 -16.42 7.37 11.44
N SER A 190 -16.07 6.66 12.52
CA SER A 190 -15.63 7.27 13.79
C SER A 190 -14.10 7.47 13.81
N PHE A 191 -13.65 8.72 14.04
CA PHE A 191 -12.24 9.13 13.96
C PHE A 191 -11.63 9.62 15.29
N SER A 192 -12.27 9.35 16.44
CA SER A 192 -11.97 10.03 17.71
C SER A 192 -10.50 9.99 18.19
N ASN A 193 -9.68 9.04 17.74
CA ASN A 193 -8.25 8.93 18.08
C ASN A 193 -7.32 8.69 16.86
N ALA A 194 -7.83 8.80 15.62
CA ALA A 194 -7.03 8.48 14.45
C ALA A 194 -6.20 9.69 14.01
N THR A 195 -4.91 9.49 13.72
CA THR A 195 -4.02 10.52 13.15
C THR A 195 -3.95 10.48 11.63
N SER A 196 -4.51 9.43 11.00
CA SER A 196 -4.51 9.21 9.56
C SER A 196 -5.86 8.72 9.06
N VAL A 197 -6.18 9.02 7.81
CA VAL A 197 -7.39 8.56 7.12
C VAL A 197 -7.03 7.41 6.18
N THR A 198 -7.73 6.29 6.30
CA THR A 198 -7.51 5.09 5.47
C THR A 198 -8.83 4.55 4.95
N VAL A 199 -8.97 4.46 3.62
CA VAL A 199 -10.13 3.86 2.93
C VAL A 199 -9.64 2.71 2.07
N THR A 200 -10.00 1.47 2.42
CA THR A 200 -9.47 0.29 1.70
C THR A 200 -10.51 -0.78 1.45
N ASN A 201 -10.35 -1.54 0.35
CA ASN A 201 -11.14 -2.73 0.04
C ASN A 201 -12.65 -2.50 -0.12
N HIS A 202 -13.02 -1.36 -0.70
CA HIS A 202 -14.41 -1.02 -0.99
C HIS A 202 -14.77 -1.27 -2.45
N LYS A 203 -16.02 -1.66 -2.69
CA LYS A 203 -16.61 -1.75 -4.02
C LYS A 203 -17.99 -1.11 -4.02
N THR A 204 -18.36 -0.42 -5.09
CA THR A 204 -19.73 0.11 -5.25
C THR A 204 -20.17 0.94 -4.05
N SER A 205 -19.34 1.91 -3.65
CA SER A 205 -19.55 2.70 -2.42
C SER A 205 -19.30 4.18 -2.65
N HIS A 206 -20.14 5.02 -2.03
CA HIS A 206 -19.92 6.45 -1.92
C HIS A 206 -19.49 6.75 -0.47
N ILE A 207 -18.25 7.20 -0.28
CA ILE A 207 -17.62 7.41 1.03
C ILE A 207 -17.18 8.87 1.12
N ILE A 208 -17.72 9.59 2.10
CA ILE A 208 -17.32 10.97 2.40
C ILE A 208 -16.72 10.96 3.79
N VAL A 209 -15.47 11.40 3.90
CA VAL A 209 -14.80 11.52 5.19
C VAL A 209 -15.32 12.79 5.86
N PRO A 210 -15.89 12.68 7.08
CA PRO A 210 -16.49 13.82 7.75
C PRO A 210 -15.43 14.84 8.17
N ALA A 211 -15.83 16.12 8.24
CA ALA A 211 -14.96 17.20 8.72
C ALA A 211 -14.47 17.00 10.17
N SER A 212 -15.16 16.17 10.97
CA SER A 212 -14.71 15.78 12.31
C SER A 212 -13.41 14.97 12.31
N ALA A 213 -12.99 14.42 11.15
CA ALA A 213 -11.70 13.77 10.94
C ALA A 213 -10.54 14.76 10.69
N SER A 214 -10.75 16.05 10.93
CA SER A 214 -9.76 17.13 10.78
C SER A 214 -8.41 16.85 11.48
N HIS A 215 -8.43 16.12 12.61
CA HIS A 215 -7.23 15.73 13.34
C HIS A 215 -6.46 14.55 12.72
N ALA A 216 -7.06 13.88 11.74
CA ALA A 216 -6.52 12.67 11.10
C ALA A 216 -5.74 12.97 9.80
N THR A 217 -5.16 14.16 9.67
CA THR A 217 -4.52 14.66 8.45
C THR A 217 -3.00 14.42 8.41
N SER A 218 -2.45 13.58 9.31
CA SER A 218 -1.02 13.23 9.24
C SER A 218 -0.70 12.41 7.98
N SER A 219 -1.64 11.64 7.47
CA SER A 219 -1.56 10.98 6.16
C SER A 219 -2.93 10.52 5.67
N GLY A 220 -3.08 10.44 4.34
CA GLY A 220 -4.25 9.86 3.68
C GLY A 220 -3.87 8.63 2.86
N THR A 221 -4.65 7.55 2.94
CA THR A 221 -4.49 6.36 2.10
C THR A 221 -5.82 5.92 1.53
N VAL A 222 -5.88 5.74 0.20
CA VAL A 222 -6.99 5.08 -0.48
C VAL A 222 -6.42 3.92 -1.28
N SER A 223 -6.88 2.70 -1.01
CA SER A 223 -6.39 1.56 -1.79
C SER A 223 -7.40 0.46 -2.05
N ASN A 224 -7.20 -0.28 -3.14
CA ASN A 224 -7.97 -1.46 -3.49
C ASN A 224 -9.49 -1.17 -3.56
N ILE A 225 -9.85 -0.03 -4.15
CA ILE A 225 -11.25 0.35 -4.36
C ILE A 225 -11.64 0.18 -5.82
N ARG A 226 -12.91 -0.18 -6.06
CA ARG A 226 -13.45 -0.26 -7.42
C ARG A 226 -14.87 0.27 -7.47
N HIS A 227 -15.20 1.06 -8.48
CA HIS A 227 -16.54 1.58 -8.66
C HIS A 227 -16.98 2.39 -7.43
N CYS A 228 -16.16 3.33 -6.99
CA CYS A 228 -16.40 4.10 -5.77
C CYS A 228 -16.30 5.60 -6.02
N VAL A 229 -17.00 6.37 -5.20
CA VAL A 229 -16.75 7.79 -5.01
C VAL A 229 -16.16 7.95 -3.61
N VAL A 230 -14.98 8.52 -3.51
CA VAL A 230 -14.31 8.79 -2.22
C VAL A 230 -13.99 10.27 -2.12
N ASP A 231 -14.56 10.96 -1.15
CA ASP A 231 -14.28 12.36 -0.86
C ASP A 231 -13.55 12.52 0.47
N LEU A 232 -12.28 12.91 0.39
CA LEU A 232 -11.37 13.21 1.49
C LEU A 232 -11.22 14.72 1.73
N SER A 233 -11.90 15.57 0.95
CA SER A 233 -11.74 17.02 1.03
C SER A 233 -12.29 17.66 2.31
N PRO A 234 -13.43 17.23 2.91
CA PRO A 234 -13.99 17.92 4.07
C PRO A 234 -13.04 18.10 5.27
N PRO A 235 -12.25 17.09 5.71
CA PRO A 235 -11.31 17.28 6.82
C PRO A 235 -10.15 18.22 6.47
N THR A 236 -9.81 18.40 5.19
CA THR A 236 -8.70 19.26 4.77
C THR A 236 -9.07 20.74 4.72
N THR A 237 -10.37 21.06 4.64
CA THR A 237 -10.87 22.45 4.65
C THR A 237 -10.77 23.09 6.04
N THR A 238 -10.86 22.31 7.13
CA THR A 238 -10.89 22.79 8.52
C THR A 238 -9.74 22.29 9.38
N GLY A 239 -9.19 21.10 9.08
CA GLY A 239 -8.18 20.39 9.88
C GLY A 239 -6.74 20.49 9.41
N GLY A 240 -6.49 21.27 8.35
CA GLY A 240 -5.20 21.34 7.68
C GLY A 240 -5.01 20.26 6.62
N ALA A 241 -4.09 20.51 5.70
CA ALA A 241 -3.81 19.63 4.56
C ALA A 241 -3.12 18.32 4.99
N PHE A 242 -3.39 17.22 4.28
CA PHE A 242 -2.67 15.96 4.48
C PHE A 242 -1.16 16.14 4.33
N ALA A 243 -0.34 15.61 5.24
CA ALA A 243 1.12 15.69 5.08
C ALA A 243 1.63 14.84 3.89
N GLY A 244 0.88 13.80 3.52
CA GLY A 244 1.15 12.97 2.34
C GLY A 244 -0.06 12.09 2.01
N LEU A 245 -0.18 11.73 0.74
CA LEU A 245 -1.29 10.94 0.21
C LEU A 245 -0.77 9.72 -0.57
N THR A 246 -1.39 8.57 -0.36
CA THR A 246 -1.12 7.34 -1.11
C THR A 246 -2.41 6.81 -1.74
N LEU A 247 -2.42 6.70 -3.07
CA LEU A 247 -3.52 6.12 -3.86
C LEU A 247 -3.01 4.86 -4.56
N LYS A 248 -3.60 3.69 -4.30
CA LYS A 248 -3.12 2.41 -4.85
C LYS A 248 -4.25 1.51 -5.33
N HIS A 249 -4.13 0.96 -6.54
CA HIS A 249 -5.07 -0.04 -7.07
C HIS A 249 -6.53 0.47 -7.03
N ILE A 250 -6.79 1.53 -7.80
CA ILE A 250 -8.09 2.21 -7.87
C ILE A 250 -8.64 2.02 -9.28
N LYS A 251 -9.90 1.65 -9.40
CA LYS A 251 -10.50 1.35 -10.70
C LYS A 251 -11.92 1.86 -10.83
N GLU A 252 -12.29 2.42 -11.97
CA GLU A 252 -13.67 2.86 -12.24
C GLU A 252 -14.21 3.79 -11.15
N SER A 253 -13.38 4.68 -10.59
CA SER A 253 -13.71 5.43 -9.38
C SER A 253 -13.43 6.93 -9.50
N LEU A 254 -14.09 7.73 -8.66
CA LEU A 254 -13.77 9.12 -8.41
C LEU A 254 -13.11 9.25 -7.04
N VAL A 255 -11.97 9.93 -6.97
CA VAL A 255 -11.33 10.26 -5.69
C VAL A 255 -11.06 11.75 -5.60
N VAL A 256 -11.75 12.41 -4.68
CA VAL A 256 -11.50 13.80 -4.30
C VAL A 256 -10.58 13.79 -3.09
N CYS A 257 -9.34 14.23 -3.27
CA CYS A 257 -8.27 14.05 -2.28
C CYS A 257 -8.16 15.20 -1.27
N GLY A 258 -8.73 16.36 -1.58
CA GLY A 258 -8.52 17.58 -0.80
C GLY A 258 -7.11 18.14 -0.93
N GLN A 259 -6.67 18.86 0.10
CA GLN A 259 -5.34 19.48 0.16
C GLN A 259 -4.28 18.52 0.69
N VAL A 260 -3.11 18.53 0.06
CA VAL A 260 -1.92 17.76 0.46
C VAL A 260 -0.70 18.69 0.54
N SER A 261 -0.16 18.90 1.74
CA SER A 261 1.02 19.72 1.99
C SER A 261 2.36 19.02 1.69
N GLY A 262 2.30 17.83 1.08
CA GLY A 262 3.45 17.03 0.67
C GLY A 262 3.19 16.25 -0.62
N PRO A 263 3.77 15.05 -0.75
CA PRO A 263 3.63 14.25 -1.97
C PRO A 263 2.30 13.48 -2.02
N ALA A 264 1.70 13.45 -3.21
CA ALA A 264 0.70 12.48 -3.61
C ALA A 264 1.38 11.39 -4.45
N HIS A 265 1.39 10.16 -3.93
CA HIS A 265 1.88 8.97 -4.62
C HIS A 265 0.71 8.16 -5.15
N ILE A 266 0.64 8.00 -6.46
CA ILE A 266 -0.44 7.31 -7.15
C ILE A 266 0.14 6.11 -7.91
N THR A 267 -0.43 4.92 -7.72
CA THR A 267 0.03 3.70 -8.41
C THR A 267 -1.14 2.81 -8.78
N GLY A 268 -1.20 2.32 -10.02
CA GLY A 268 -2.21 1.36 -10.42
C GLY A 268 -3.62 1.95 -10.44
N VAL A 269 -3.80 3.14 -11.01
CA VAL A 269 -5.13 3.76 -11.17
C VAL A 269 -5.61 3.57 -12.59
N GLU A 270 -6.83 3.06 -12.77
CA GLU A 270 -7.41 2.76 -14.08
C GLU A 270 -8.82 3.33 -14.24
N ARG A 271 -9.12 3.93 -15.41
CA ARG A 271 -10.48 4.38 -15.77
C ARG A 271 -11.15 5.20 -14.67
N SER A 272 -10.43 6.18 -14.13
CA SER A 272 -10.82 6.88 -12.91
C SER A 272 -10.61 8.38 -13.05
N VAL A 273 -11.21 9.13 -12.13
CA VAL A 273 -11.02 10.58 -12.03
C VAL A 273 -10.38 10.88 -10.68
N LEU A 274 -9.31 11.67 -10.70
CA LEU A 274 -8.61 12.12 -9.50
C LEU A 274 -8.71 13.64 -9.39
N VAL A 275 -9.08 14.14 -8.21
CA VAL A 275 -9.12 15.58 -7.91
C VAL A 275 -8.19 15.86 -6.74
N VAL A 276 -7.06 16.54 -6.97
CA VAL A 276 -6.01 16.68 -5.94
C VAL A 276 -5.32 18.03 -6.01
N ALA A 277 -5.14 18.66 -4.84
CA ALA A 277 -4.24 19.80 -4.66
C ALA A 277 -3.04 19.36 -3.83
N CYS A 278 -1.84 19.34 -4.41
CA CYS A 278 -0.65 18.83 -3.74
C CYS A 278 0.61 19.65 -4.00
N ARG A 279 1.69 19.40 -3.23
CA ARG A 279 3.00 19.97 -3.52
C ARG A 279 3.74 19.21 -4.61
N GLN A 280 3.69 17.88 -4.56
CA GLN A 280 4.36 16.99 -5.51
C GLN A 280 3.37 15.92 -5.96
N PHE A 281 3.25 15.74 -7.27
CA PHE A 281 2.41 14.69 -7.87
C PHE A 281 3.32 13.64 -8.52
N ARG A 282 3.15 12.37 -8.14
CA ARG A 282 3.87 11.24 -8.74
C ARG A 282 2.89 10.12 -9.06
N MET A 283 2.77 9.77 -10.33
CA MET A 283 1.89 8.71 -10.80
C MET A 283 2.68 7.63 -11.52
N HIS A 284 2.39 6.37 -11.20
CA HIS A 284 3.03 5.20 -11.78
C HIS A 284 2.00 4.17 -12.23
N ALA A 285 2.30 3.41 -13.30
CA ALA A 285 1.53 2.24 -13.73
C ALA A 285 0.01 2.50 -13.80
N SER A 286 -0.41 3.63 -14.40
CA SER A 286 -1.80 4.08 -14.41
C SER A 286 -2.30 4.30 -15.84
N LYS A 287 -3.59 4.10 -16.08
CA LYS A 287 -4.14 4.12 -17.43
C LYS A 287 -5.56 4.68 -17.51
N ASP A 288 -5.84 5.49 -18.54
CA ASP A 288 -7.16 6.07 -18.79
C ASP A 288 -7.65 6.87 -17.57
N VAL A 289 -6.87 7.86 -17.13
CA VAL A 289 -7.17 8.64 -15.91
C VAL A 289 -7.25 10.11 -16.23
N ASP A 290 -8.34 10.75 -15.79
CA ASP A 290 -8.46 12.20 -15.78
C ASP A 290 -8.00 12.75 -14.44
N VAL A 291 -7.07 13.69 -14.48
CA VAL A 291 -6.45 14.27 -13.29
C VAL A 291 -6.74 15.76 -13.25
N TYR A 292 -7.60 16.16 -12.32
CA TYR A 292 -7.85 17.55 -11.96
C TYR A 292 -6.87 17.96 -10.89
N LEU A 293 -5.90 18.81 -11.25
CA LEU A 293 -4.69 19.01 -10.48
C LEU A 293 -4.44 20.48 -10.17
N HIS A 294 -4.05 20.73 -8.92
CA HIS A 294 -3.19 21.85 -8.56
C HIS A 294 -1.88 21.30 -8.01
N CYS A 295 -0.74 21.68 -8.60
CA CYS A 295 0.56 21.16 -8.16
C CYS A 295 1.60 22.28 -8.02
N ALA A 296 2.25 22.37 -6.86
CA ALA A 296 3.28 23.39 -6.63
C ALA A 296 4.58 23.13 -7.42
N SER A 297 4.84 21.86 -7.79
CA SER A 297 5.95 21.45 -8.65
C SER A 297 5.45 20.80 -9.94
N ARG A 298 6.37 20.53 -10.87
CA ARG A 298 6.12 19.71 -12.06
C ARG A 298 5.58 18.33 -11.66
N PRO A 299 4.42 17.88 -12.18
CA PRO A 299 3.92 16.53 -11.99
C PRO A 299 4.82 15.52 -12.72
N ILE A 300 5.02 14.34 -12.13
CA ILE A 300 5.83 13.27 -12.74
C ILE A 300 4.95 12.05 -13.00
N ILE A 301 5.02 11.51 -14.21
CA ILE A 301 4.41 10.23 -14.57
C ILE A 301 5.47 9.21 -15.00
N GLU A 302 5.19 7.93 -14.80
CA GLU A 302 6.04 6.81 -15.21
C GLU A 302 5.16 5.59 -15.52
N ASP A 303 5.45 4.85 -16.60
CA ASP A 303 4.64 3.69 -17.03
C ASP A 303 3.12 3.97 -17.11
N CYS A 304 2.77 5.16 -17.58
CA CYS A 304 1.37 5.57 -17.70
C CYS A 304 0.89 5.58 -19.16
N GLU A 305 -0.41 5.49 -19.37
CA GLU A 305 -1.03 5.53 -20.70
C GLU A 305 -2.33 6.33 -20.66
N ASN A 306 -2.51 7.25 -21.61
CA ASN A 306 -3.75 8.04 -21.74
C ASN A 306 -4.14 8.77 -20.44
N ILE A 307 -3.21 9.53 -19.86
CA ILE A 307 -3.48 10.40 -18.71
C ILE A 307 -3.86 11.80 -19.20
N ARG A 308 -4.98 12.34 -18.75
CA ARG A 308 -5.44 13.67 -19.18
C ARG A 308 -5.46 14.64 -18.01
N PHE A 309 -4.69 15.71 -18.09
CA PHE A 309 -4.58 16.69 -17.01
C PHE A 309 -5.51 17.89 -17.24
N SER A 310 -6.12 18.39 -16.17
CA SER A 310 -6.98 19.57 -16.13
C SER A 310 -6.62 20.42 -14.91
N PRO A 311 -6.84 21.76 -14.93
CA PRO A 311 -6.78 22.54 -13.71
C PRO A 311 -7.81 22.04 -12.69
N LEU A 312 -7.50 22.25 -11.41
CA LEU A 312 -8.40 21.97 -10.29
C LEU A 312 -9.72 22.77 -10.42
N PRO A 313 -10.90 22.17 -10.14
CA PRO A 313 -12.17 22.87 -10.12
C PRO A 313 -12.20 23.99 -9.07
N GLU A 314 -12.91 25.08 -9.35
CA GLU A 314 -12.89 26.28 -8.51
C GLU A 314 -13.41 26.00 -7.08
N THR A 315 -14.37 25.08 -6.93
CA THR A 315 -14.92 24.68 -5.63
C THR A 315 -13.88 24.05 -4.69
N TYR A 316 -12.78 23.53 -5.23
CA TYR A 316 -11.69 22.93 -4.45
C TYR A 316 -10.47 23.86 -4.34
N VAL A 317 -10.51 25.04 -4.96
CA VAL A 317 -9.46 26.06 -4.86
C VAL A 317 -9.76 26.98 -3.67
N SER A 318 -9.05 26.76 -2.55
CA SER A 318 -9.08 27.68 -1.42
C SER A 318 -8.22 28.93 -1.69
N PRO A 319 -8.41 30.05 -0.96
CA PRO A 319 -7.55 31.23 -1.09
C PRO A 319 -6.07 30.93 -0.86
N GLU A 320 -5.76 29.99 0.04
CA GLU A 320 -4.40 29.53 0.28
C GLU A 320 -3.82 28.84 -0.96
N ILE A 321 -4.57 27.91 -1.58
CA ILE A 321 -4.16 27.24 -2.82
C ILE A 321 -3.99 28.25 -3.96
N ALA A 322 -4.93 29.18 -4.12
CA ALA A 322 -4.90 30.19 -5.19
C ALA A 322 -3.64 31.07 -5.14
N SER A 323 -3.04 31.24 -3.95
CA SER A 323 -1.80 32.00 -3.77
C SER A 323 -0.53 31.21 -4.08
N LEU A 324 -0.62 29.88 -4.21
CA LEU A 324 0.51 29.01 -4.46
C LEU A 324 0.83 28.94 -5.96
N GLN A 325 2.08 28.59 -6.26
CA GLN A 325 2.48 28.27 -7.62
C GLN A 325 1.67 27.06 -8.12
N ASN A 326 1.24 27.11 -9.38
CA ASN A 326 0.54 26.01 -10.02
C ASN A 326 1.24 25.62 -11.33
N GLN A 327 1.69 24.37 -11.40
CA GLN A 327 2.42 23.77 -12.53
C GLN A 327 1.71 22.51 -13.04
N TRP A 328 0.38 22.43 -12.88
CA TRP A 328 -0.43 21.26 -13.24
C TRP A 328 -0.28 20.79 -14.69
N ASP A 329 0.12 21.68 -15.61
CA ASP A 329 0.28 21.45 -17.05
C ASP A 329 1.75 21.22 -17.49
N GLN A 330 2.71 21.25 -16.57
CA GLN A 330 4.14 21.01 -16.84
C GLN A 330 4.56 19.59 -16.45
N ILE A 331 3.99 18.59 -17.11
CA ILE A 331 4.20 17.17 -16.79
C ILE A 331 5.55 16.68 -17.31
N ASP A 332 6.29 15.98 -16.45
CA ASP A 332 7.47 15.21 -16.82
C ASP A 332 7.13 13.72 -16.94
N ASP A 333 7.31 13.15 -18.13
CA ASP A 333 7.22 11.70 -18.33
C ASP A 333 8.61 11.08 -18.21
N PHE A 334 8.84 10.40 -17.09
CA PHE A 334 10.16 9.94 -16.68
C PHE A 334 10.79 8.92 -17.65
N LYS A 335 9.97 8.11 -18.33
CA LYS A 335 10.47 7.09 -19.27
C LYS A 335 10.54 7.58 -20.71
N TRP A 336 10.06 8.79 -20.99
CA TRP A 336 10.09 9.36 -22.33
C TRP A 336 11.35 10.18 -22.55
N LEU A 337 12.42 9.52 -23.01
CA LEU A 337 13.74 10.14 -23.24
C LEU A 337 13.87 10.84 -24.60
N LYS A 338 12.77 10.99 -25.35
CA LYS A 338 12.78 11.59 -26.69
C LYS A 338 12.49 13.09 -26.63
N SER A 339 12.89 13.81 -27.68
CA SER A 339 12.65 15.25 -27.82
C SER A 339 11.21 15.61 -28.23
N GLU A 340 10.46 14.64 -28.78
CA GLU A 340 9.04 14.83 -29.13
C GLU A 340 8.14 14.81 -27.87
N PRO A 341 6.96 15.42 -27.89
CA PRO A 341 6.02 15.34 -26.77
C PRO A 341 5.66 13.89 -26.44
N SER A 342 5.54 13.57 -25.15
CA SER A 342 5.12 12.23 -24.73
C SER A 342 3.69 11.94 -25.20
N PRO A 343 3.41 10.75 -25.78
CA PRO A 343 2.07 10.33 -26.13
C PRO A 343 1.27 9.80 -24.92
N HIS A 344 1.91 9.63 -23.76
CA HIS A 344 1.30 9.00 -22.58
C HIS A 344 0.37 9.93 -21.80
N PHE A 345 0.47 11.24 -22.04
CA PHE A 345 -0.42 12.23 -21.44
C PHE A 345 -0.88 13.28 -22.45
N SER A 346 -1.96 13.97 -22.09
CA SER A 346 -2.46 15.14 -22.80
C SER A 346 -3.14 16.11 -21.84
N ILE A 347 -3.47 17.30 -22.33
CA ILE A 347 -4.30 18.25 -21.58
C ILE A 347 -5.77 17.99 -21.93
N LEU A 348 -6.61 17.84 -20.91
CA LEU A 348 -8.04 17.66 -21.08
C LEU A 348 -8.67 18.94 -21.68
N PRO A 349 -9.29 18.85 -22.87
CA PRO A 349 -9.91 19.99 -23.52
C PRO A 349 -11.01 20.60 -22.65
N PRO A 350 -11.22 21.93 -22.66
CA PRO A 350 -12.28 22.57 -21.87
C PRO A 350 -13.69 22.02 -22.13
N SER A 351 -13.98 21.53 -23.34
CA SER A 351 -15.26 20.91 -23.70
C SER A 351 -15.53 19.59 -22.99
N ASP A 352 -14.47 18.89 -22.60
CA ASP A 352 -14.53 17.55 -22.03
C ASP A 352 -14.39 17.58 -20.51
N ARG A 353 -14.14 18.77 -19.95
CA ARG A 353 -14.05 18.99 -18.50
C ARG A 353 -15.44 18.95 -17.89
N VAL A 354 -15.50 18.36 -16.72
CA VAL A 354 -16.69 18.35 -15.88
C VAL A 354 -16.98 19.79 -15.43
N THR A 355 -18.23 20.21 -15.62
CA THR A 355 -18.67 21.56 -15.27
C THR A 355 -18.66 21.80 -13.77
N GLU A 356 -18.45 23.04 -13.36
CA GLU A 356 -18.38 23.45 -11.95
C GLU A 356 -19.62 23.06 -11.12
N GLN A 357 -20.81 23.05 -11.74
CA GLN A 357 -22.06 22.64 -11.08
C GLN A 357 -22.03 21.18 -10.63
N VAL A 358 -21.42 20.28 -11.40
CA VAL A 358 -21.32 18.86 -11.03
C VAL A 358 -20.47 18.68 -9.77
N TRP A 359 -19.35 19.41 -9.68
CA TRP A 359 -18.49 19.36 -8.50
C TRP A 359 -19.16 19.89 -7.23
N LYS A 360 -20.03 20.90 -7.36
CA LYS A 360 -20.73 21.53 -6.22
C LYS A 360 -21.98 20.77 -5.78
N ASP A 361 -22.77 20.31 -6.75
CA ASP A 361 -24.15 19.87 -6.48
C ASP A 361 -24.32 18.35 -6.57
N VAL A 362 -23.46 17.66 -7.32
CA VAL A 362 -23.60 16.21 -7.61
C VAL A 362 -22.60 15.39 -6.81
N VAL A 363 -21.31 15.77 -6.83
CA VAL A 363 -20.23 15.00 -6.19
C VAL A 363 -20.36 14.88 -4.67
N PRO A 364 -20.75 15.91 -3.90
CA PRO A 364 -20.95 15.78 -2.45
C PRO A 364 -22.07 14.82 -2.06
N GLY A 365 -22.88 14.34 -3.02
CA GLY A 365 -23.91 13.34 -2.80
C GLY A 365 -25.09 13.87 -1.98
N ASP A 366 -26.12 14.35 -2.67
CA ASP A 366 -27.45 14.50 -2.06
C ASP A 366 -28.18 13.15 -2.04
N HIS A 367 -29.19 12.99 -1.19
CA HIS A 367 -30.00 11.77 -1.06
C HIS A 367 -30.71 11.35 -2.36
N SER A 368 -30.75 12.25 -3.35
CA SER A 368 -31.42 12.07 -4.64
C SER A 368 -30.52 11.49 -5.75
N VAL A 369 -29.19 11.46 -5.57
CA VAL A 369 -28.24 11.10 -6.63
C VAL A 369 -27.55 9.76 -6.31
N GLY A 370 -27.69 8.78 -7.20
CA GLY A 370 -27.05 7.49 -7.05
C GLY A 370 -25.55 7.52 -7.37
N LEU A 371 -24.79 6.55 -6.83
CA LEU A 371 -23.36 6.39 -7.11
C LEU A 371 -23.03 6.42 -8.62
N ASP A 372 -23.79 5.69 -9.41
CA ASP A 372 -23.57 5.61 -10.86
C ASP A 372 -23.87 6.93 -11.57
N ASP A 373 -24.82 7.72 -11.04
CA ASP A 373 -25.11 9.05 -11.58
C ASP A 373 -23.94 10.00 -11.34
N VAL A 374 -23.33 9.96 -10.15
CA VAL A 374 -22.13 10.73 -9.84
C VAL A 374 -20.97 10.32 -10.77
N LEU A 375 -20.70 9.01 -10.89
CA LEU A 375 -19.62 8.51 -11.75
C LEU A 375 -19.82 8.86 -13.23
N ARG A 376 -21.05 8.75 -13.75
CA ARG A 376 -21.38 9.20 -15.11
C ARG A 376 -21.24 10.70 -15.28
N ALA A 377 -21.66 11.49 -14.30
CA ALA A 377 -21.57 12.95 -14.36
C ALA A 377 -20.12 13.44 -14.42
N VAL A 378 -19.17 12.66 -13.88
CA VAL A 378 -17.72 12.94 -13.97
C VAL A 378 -17.02 12.20 -15.11
N SER A 379 -17.77 11.62 -16.06
CA SER A 379 -17.22 10.91 -17.23
C SER A 379 -16.43 9.63 -16.91
N VAL A 380 -16.68 8.99 -15.76
CA VAL A 380 -16.17 7.63 -15.49
C VAL A 380 -17.04 6.63 -16.23
N ASN A 381 -16.48 5.99 -17.26
CA ASN A 381 -17.18 4.97 -18.04
C ASN A 381 -17.42 3.70 -17.20
N ILE A 382 -18.70 3.42 -16.93
CA ILE A 382 -19.17 2.21 -16.27
C ILE A 382 -19.38 1.16 -17.37
N GLY A 383 -18.40 0.27 -17.53
CA GLY A 383 -18.40 -0.78 -18.55
C GLY A 383 -19.26 -2.00 -18.21
#